data_AF-A0A5C1AR62-F1
#
_entry.id   AF-A0A5C1AR62-F1
#
_cell.length_a   1.000
_cell.length_b   1.000
_cell.length_c   1.000
_cell.angle_alpha   90.00
_cell.angle_beta   90.00
_cell.angle_gamma   90.00
#
_symmetry.space_group_name_H-M   'P 1'
#
loop_
_entity.id
_entity.type
_entity.pdbx_description
1 polymer ?
#
loop_
_entity_poly.entity_id
_entity_poly.type
_entity_poly.pdbx_seq_one_letter_code
_entity_poly.pdbx_strand_id
1 'polypeptide(L)'
;MPPSIVAVYRMSRLLADRLVVAAAEGQLSTAVTCVMGLTRAAAAIAEDVNRASEDEVRAAKCLQDELASLTGKVADAHAAGLVAEMVTRWFGPQGLPVSEVGEFEQLAATLRGPDPSA
;
A
#
# COMPACT_ATOMS: atom_id res chain seq x y z
N MET A 1 14.44 20.19 -2.03
CA MET A 1 14.26 19.25 -3.15
C MET A 1 13.27 18.18 -2.72
N PRO A 2 12.28 17.83 -3.54
CA PRO A 2 11.44 16.65 -3.26
C PRO A 2 12.31 15.38 -3.24
N PRO A 3 11.93 14.35 -2.45
CA PRO A 3 12.64 13.07 -2.46
C PRO A 3 12.62 12.44 -3.85
N SER A 4 13.66 11.68 -4.21
CA SER A 4 13.65 10.89 -5.44
C SER A 4 12.59 9.79 -5.37
N ILE A 5 11.98 9.42 -6.51
CA ILE A 5 10.97 8.35 -6.56
C ILE A 5 11.50 7.00 -6.04
N VAL A 6 12.79 6.72 -6.30
CA VAL A 6 13.50 5.54 -5.76
C VAL A 6 13.53 5.55 -4.23
N ALA A 7 13.74 6.72 -3.62
CA ALA A 7 13.71 6.85 -2.16
C ALA A 7 12.29 6.62 -1.61
N VAL A 8 11.25 7.07 -2.34
CA VAL A 8 9.85 6.81 -1.97
C VAL A 8 9.55 5.31 -1.99
N TYR A 9 9.94 4.58 -3.04
CA TYR A 9 9.75 3.12 -3.10
C TYR A 9 10.46 2.38 -1.97
N ARG A 10 11.72 2.74 -1.69
CA ARG A 10 12.49 2.12 -0.60
C ARG A 10 11.83 2.38 0.76
N MET A 11 11.39 3.61 1.00
CA MET A 11 10.68 3.95 2.23
C MET A 11 9.36 3.19 2.35
N SER A 12 8.58 3.05 1.27
CA SER A 12 7.34 2.27 1.31
C SER A 12 7.58 0.81 1.67
N ARG A 13 8.61 0.16 1.11
CA ARG A 13 8.95 -1.22 1.49
C ARG A 13 9.31 -1.34 2.97
N LEU A 14 10.16 -0.44 3.47
CA LEU A 14 10.53 -0.41 4.89
C LEU A 14 9.32 -0.19 5.81
N LEU A 15 8.38 0.67 5.41
CA LEU A 15 7.15 0.92 6.16
C LEU A 15 6.20 -0.26 6.13
N ALA A 16 6.12 -0.99 5.01
CA ALA A 16 5.32 -2.20 4.90
C ALA A 16 5.88 -3.34 5.77
N ASP A 17 7.19 -3.56 5.74
CA ASP A 17 7.85 -4.54 6.62
C ASP A 17 7.61 -4.19 8.10
N ARG A 18 7.75 -2.91 8.44
CA ARG A 18 7.52 -2.43 9.81
C ARG A 18 6.05 -2.54 10.22
N LEU A 19 5.11 -2.36 9.29
CA LEU A 19 3.67 -2.54 9.53
C LEU A 19 3.38 -3.99 9.92
N VAL A 20 3.95 -4.98 9.22
CA VAL A 20 3.79 -6.40 9.53
C VAL A 20 4.28 -6.72 10.95
N VAL A 21 5.49 -6.25 11.30
CA VAL A 21 6.05 -6.44 12.65
C VAL A 21 5.17 -5.77 13.70
N ALA A 22 4.76 -4.51 13.48
CA ALA A 22 3.94 -3.78 14.42
C ALA A 22 2.56 -4.42 14.63
N ALA A 23 1.93 -4.93 13.57
CA ALA A 23 0.66 -5.64 13.68
C ALA A 23 0.81 -6.96 14.42
N ALA A 24 1.84 -7.75 14.13
CA ALA A 24 2.14 -9.01 14.83
C ALA A 24 2.40 -8.80 16.33
N GLU A 25 3.03 -7.68 16.70
CA GLU A 25 3.30 -7.31 18.10
C GLU A 25 2.16 -6.53 18.77
N GLY A 26 1.04 -6.27 18.07
CA GLY A 26 -0.09 -5.49 18.60
C GLY A 26 0.21 -4.01 18.85
N GLN A 27 1.25 -3.46 18.22
CA GLN A 27 1.66 -2.05 18.36
C GLN A 27 0.83 -1.11 17.49
N LEU A 28 -0.40 -0.82 17.91
CA LEU A 28 -1.36 -0.03 17.14
C LEU A 28 -0.83 1.34 16.68
N SER A 29 -0.15 2.09 17.54
CA SER A 29 0.38 3.42 17.19
C SER A 29 1.45 3.36 16.09
N THR A 30 2.35 2.37 16.17
CA THR A 30 3.37 2.12 15.15
C THR A 30 2.71 1.70 13.84
N ALA A 31 1.74 0.79 13.89
CA ALA A 31 1.02 0.30 12.71
C ALA A 31 0.28 1.44 11.98
N VAL A 32 -0.44 2.29 12.72
CA VAL A 32 -1.10 3.49 12.18
C VAL A 32 -0.10 4.44 11.53
N THR A 33 1.04 4.70 12.17
CA THR A 33 2.09 5.55 11.60
C THR A 33 2.64 4.99 10.28
N CYS A 34 2.80 3.67 10.20
CA CYS A 34 3.27 3.00 8.98
C CYS A 34 2.26 3.15 7.84
N VAL A 35 0.96 2.90 8.09
CA VAL A 35 -0.09 3.12 7.09
C VAL A 35 -0.14 4.57 6.63
N MET A 36 -0.11 5.54 7.55
CA MET A 36 -0.07 6.95 7.16
C MET A 36 1.14 7.30 6.28
N GLY A 37 2.30 6.72 6.58
CA GLY A 37 3.51 6.88 5.77
C GLY A 37 3.33 6.28 4.37
N LEU A 38 2.78 5.07 4.28
CA LEU A 38 2.46 4.39 3.02
C LEU A 38 1.46 5.18 2.17
N THR A 39 0.39 5.69 2.77
CA THR A 39 -0.60 6.53 2.08
C THR A 39 0.04 7.78 1.49
N ARG A 40 0.92 8.45 2.24
CA ARG A 40 1.65 9.64 1.74
C ARG A 40 2.61 9.29 0.61
N ALA A 41 3.29 8.15 0.69
CA ALA A 41 4.18 7.69 -0.36
C ALA A 41 3.41 7.35 -1.64
N ALA A 42 2.26 6.70 -1.51
CA ALA A 42 1.35 6.41 -2.63
C ALA A 42 0.85 7.69 -3.29
N ALA A 43 0.39 8.67 -2.52
CA ALA A 43 -0.03 9.97 -3.03
C ALA A 43 1.12 10.68 -3.79
N ALA A 44 2.34 10.68 -3.23
CA ALA A 44 3.50 11.31 -3.86
C ALA A 44 3.85 10.70 -5.22
N ILE A 45 3.72 9.37 -5.39
CA ILE A 45 3.95 8.69 -6.67
C ILE A 45 2.80 8.96 -7.66
N ALA A 46 1.55 8.98 -7.17
CA ALA A 46 0.39 9.27 -8.01
C ALA A 46 0.40 10.72 -8.56
N GLU A 47 1.00 11.66 -7.84
CA GLU A 47 1.15 13.07 -8.24
C GLU A 47 2.37 13.35 -9.15
N ASP A 48 3.41 12.51 -9.11
CA ASP A 48 4.66 12.71 -9.88
C ASP A 48 4.54 12.22 -11.33
N VAL A 49 3.64 12.85 -12.09
CA VAL A 49 3.32 12.54 -13.50
C VAL A 49 4.48 12.78 -14.48
N ASN A 50 5.54 13.48 -14.07
CA ASN A 50 6.71 13.73 -14.91
C ASN A 50 7.79 12.64 -14.80
N ARG A 51 7.64 11.71 -13.84
CA ARG A 51 8.64 10.68 -13.54
C ARG A 51 8.06 9.27 -13.44
N ALA A 52 6.78 9.13 -13.09
CA ALA A 52 6.09 7.85 -13.02
C ALA A 52 5.38 7.53 -14.34
N SER A 53 5.47 6.27 -14.76
CA SER A 53 4.66 5.66 -15.81
C SER A 53 3.19 5.55 -15.39
N GLU A 54 2.31 5.33 -16.37
CA GLU A 54 0.87 5.17 -16.12
C GLU A 54 0.57 3.97 -15.20
N ASP A 55 1.34 2.88 -15.31
CA ASP A 55 1.17 1.69 -14.48
C ASP A 55 1.63 1.93 -13.04
N GLU A 56 2.71 2.71 -12.84
CA GLU A 56 3.15 3.17 -11.51
C GLU A 56 2.08 4.04 -10.84
N VAL A 57 1.53 5.00 -11.58
CA VAL A 57 0.47 5.90 -11.08
C VAL A 57 -0.79 5.11 -10.75
N ARG A 58 -1.17 4.12 -11.58
CA ARG A 58 -2.34 3.27 -11.34
C ARG A 58 -2.17 2.47 -10.05
N ALA A 59 -1.04 1.76 -9.89
CA ALA A 59 -0.77 1.00 -8.68
C ALA A 59 -0.76 1.88 -7.43
N ALA A 60 -0.18 3.07 -7.52
CA ALA A 60 -0.11 4.01 -6.41
C ALA A 60 -1.49 4.53 -6.00
N LYS A 61 -2.36 4.88 -6.96
CA LYS A 61 -3.74 5.29 -6.66
C LYS A 61 -4.54 4.16 -6.01
N CYS A 62 -4.47 2.95 -6.58
CA CYS A 62 -5.18 1.81 -5.99
C CYS A 62 -4.69 1.51 -4.56
N LEU A 63 -3.38 1.52 -4.32
CA LEU A 63 -2.84 1.33 -2.97
C LEU A 63 -3.28 2.45 -2.00
N GLN A 64 -3.33 3.69 -2.46
CA GLN A 64 -3.81 4.82 -1.66
C GLN A 64 -5.26 4.61 -1.19
N ASP A 65 -6.14 4.19 -2.10
CA ASP A 65 -7.56 3.95 -1.80
C ASP A 65 -7.73 2.79 -0.80
N GLU A 66 -6.99 1.69 -1.00
CA GLU A 66 -7.02 0.55 -0.08
C GLU A 66 -6.52 0.93 1.32
N LEU A 67 -5.40 1.65 1.41
CA LEU A 67 -4.84 2.10 2.69
C LEU A 67 -5.77 3.08 3.42
N ALA A 68 -6.49 3.94 2.69
CA ALA A 68 -7.49 4.80 3.28
C ALA A 68 -8.64 3.99 3.91
N SER A 69 -9.06 2.91 3.25
CA SER A 69 -10.11 1.99 3.76
C SER A 69 -9.68 1.21 5.00
N LEU A 70 -8.38 1.01 5.20
CA LEU A 70 -7.79 0.29 6.32
C LEU A 70 -7.69 1.08 7.62
N THR A 71 -7.91 2.40 7.58
CA THR A 71 -7.74 3.29 8.72
C THR A 71 -8.71 2.92 9.86
N GLY A 72 -8.28 2.03 10.76
CA GLY A 72 -9.11 1.44 11.83
C GLY A 72 -8.97 -0.08 11.99
N LYS A 73 -8.50 -0.80 10.96
CA LYS A 73 -8.21 -2.25 10.96
C LYS A 73 -6.71 -2.57 11.05
N VAL A 74 -5.88 -1.55 11.30
CA VAL A 74 -4.42 -1.55 11.09
C VAL A 74 -3.64 -2.51 12.00
N ALA A 75 -4.26 -3.01 13.09
CA ALA A 75 -3.66 -3.99 13.98
C ALA A 75 -3.88 -5.45 13.56
N ASP A 76 -4.60 -5.69 12.46
CA ASP A 76 -4.77 -7.05 11.94
C ASP A 76 -3.50 -7.51 11.20
N ALA A 77 -2.87 -8.56 11.71
CA ALA A 77 -1.64 -9.12 11.15
C ALA A 77 -1.84 -9.69 9.73
N HIS A 78 -3.03 -10.22 9.42
CA HIS A 78 -3.36 -10.67 8.08
C HIS A 78 -3.47 -9.48 7.12
N ALA A 79 -4.18 -8.42 7.52
CA ALA A 79 -4.29 -7.20 6.72
C ALA A 79 -2.93 -6.54 6.47
N ALA A 80 -2.07 -6.49 7.49
CA ALA A 80 -0.70 -6.00 7.35
C ALA A 80 0.13 -6.82 6.36
N GLY A 81 -0.02 -8.15 6.38
CA GLY A 81 0.63 -9.05 5.42
C GLY A 81 0.19 -8.79 3.98
N LEU A 82 -1.11 -8.61 3.75
CA LEU A 82 -1.65 -8.28 2.42
C LEU A 82 -1.11 -6.94 1.91
N VAL A 83 -1.05 -5.91 2.76
CA VAL A 83 -0.44 -4.61 2.39
C VAL A 83 1.02 -4.78 1.99
N ALA A 84 1.79 -5.58 2.73
CA ALA A 84 3.18 -5.83 2.40
C ALA A 84 3.36 -6.58 1.08
N GLU A 85 2.49 -7.54 0.79
CA GLU A 85 2.46 -8.21 -0.51
C GLU A 85 2.17 -7.22 -1.64
N MET A 86 1.14 -6.40 -1.49
CA MET A 86 0.76 -5.41 -2.51
C MET A 86 1.88 -4.39 -2.77
N VAL A 87 2.53 -3.90 -1.69
CA VAL A 87 3.66 -2.98 -1.80
C VAL A 87 4.86 -3.65 -2.48
N THR A 88 5.11 -4.93 -2.20
CA THR A 88 6.27 -5.63 -2.76
C THR A 88 6.09 -5.94 -4.24
N ARG A 89 4.88 -6.37 -4.65
CA ARG A 89 4.57 -6.76 -6.03
C ARG A 89 4.32 -5.58 -6.95
N TRP A 90 3.46 -4.64 -6.55
CA TRP A 90 2.94 -3.64 -7.49
C TRP A 90 3.37 -2.20 -7.18
N PHE A 91 3.82 -1.93 -5.95
CA PHE A 91 4.31 -0.59 -5.61
C PHE A 91 5.79 -0.44 -5.94
N GLY A 92 6.05 -0.11 -7.20
CA GLY A 92 7.40 0.02 -7.76
C GLY A 92 7.36 0.41 -9.23
N PRO A 93 8.53 0.50 -9.88
CA PRO A 93 8.65 1.05 -11.23
C PRO A 93 7.96 0.26 -12.34
N GLN A 94 7.53 -0.97 -12.06
CA GLN A 94 6.76 -1.80 -13.00
C GLN A 94 5.25 -1.69 -12.76
N GLY A 95 4.82 -1.09 -11.66
CA GLY A 95 3.42 -0.83 -11.36
C GLY A 95 2.55 -2.08 -11.28
N LEU A 96 1.26 -1.89 -11.53
CA LEU A 96 0.24 -2.94 -11.61
C LEU A 96 -0.02 -3.27 -13.08
N PRO A 97 0.56 -4.35 -13.62
CA PRO A 97 0.34 -4.72 -15.01
C PRO A 97 -1.10 -5.20 -15.21
N VAL A 98 -1.66 -4.95 -16.41
CA VAL A 98 -3.06 -5.28 -16.74
C VAL A 98 -3.40 -6.76 -16.47
N SER A 99 -2.45 -7.67 -16.70
CA SER A 99 -2.63 -9.10 -16.45
C SER A 99 -2.81 -9.48 -14.98
N GLU A 100 -2.38 -8.62 -14.05
CA GLU A 100 -2.40 -8.88 -12.60
C GLU A 100 -3.48 -8.06 -11.87
N VAL A 101 -4.24 -7.22 -12.58
CA VAL A 101 -5.32 -6.41 -12.00
C VAL A 101 -6.33 -7.28 -11.24
N GLY A 102 -6.70 -8.45 -11.79
CA GLY A 102 -7.64 -9.35 -11.12
C GLY A 102 -7.09 -9.93 -9.81
N GLU A 103 -5.79 -10.21 -9.74
CA GLU A 103 -5.15 -10.70 -8.50
C GLU A 103 -5.06 -9.58 -7.46
N PHE A 104 -4.72 -8.37 -7.91
CA PHE A 104 -4.74 -7.17 -7.07
C PHE A 104 -6.14 -6.92 -6.48
N GLU A 105 -7.18 -6.97 -7.31
CA GLU A 105 -8.57 -6.78 -6.86
C GLU A 105 -9.01 -7.85 -5.86
N GLN A 106 -8.56 -9.10 -6.02
CA GLN A 106 -8.82 -10.18 -5.06
C GLN A 106 -8.16 -9.91 -3.71
N LEU A 107 -6.89 -9.50 -3.69
CA LEU A 107 -6.18 -9.14 -2.46
C LEU A 107 -6.81 -7.92 -1.78
N ALA A 108 -7.16 -6.89 -2.55
CA ALA A 108 -7.87 -5.70 -2.07
C ALA A 108 -9.24 -6.06 -1.48
N ALA A 109 -10.01 -6.93 -2.13
CA ALA A 109 -11.28 -7.42 -1.59
C ALA A 109 -11.09 -8.16 -0.25
N THR A 110 -10.05 -8.99 -0.15
CA THR A 110 -9.69 -9.68 1.10
C THR A 110 -9.39 -8.69 2.22
N LEU A 111 -8.69 -7.61 1.89
CA LEU A 111 -8.32 -6.53 2.82
C LEU A 111 -9.54 -5.79 3.39
N ARG A 112 -10.55 -5.52 2.54
CA ARG A 112 -11.79 -4.85 2.96
C ARG A 112 -12.66 -5.76 3.83
N GLY A 113 -12.49 -7.08 3.72
CA GLY A 113 -13.32 -8.09 4.37
C GLY A 113 -14.67 -8.28 3.67
N PRO A 114 -15.51 -9.24 4.11
CA PRO A 114 -16.83 -9.42 3.54
C PRO A 114 -17.65 -8.14 3.69
N ASP A 115 -18.20 -7.66 2.58
CA ASP A 115 -19.12 -6.54 2.56
C ASP A 115 -20.31 -6.90 3.46
N PRO A 116 -20.64 -6.13 4.53
CA PRO A 116 -21.74 -6.48 5.43
C PRO A 116 -23.14 -6.37 4.78
N SER A 117 -23.21 -6.21 3.47
CA SER A 117 -24.42 -5.94 2.68
C SER A 117 -24.84 -7.08 1.75
N ALA A 118 -24.24 -8.27 1.83
CA ALA A 118 -24.57 -9.44 1.01
C ALA A 118 -25.51 -10.43 1.71
#